data_AF-A0AB39S876-F1
#
_entry.id   AF-A0AB39S876-F1
#
_cell.length_a   1.000
_cell.length_b   1.000
_cell.length_c   1.000
_cell.angle_alpha   90.00
_cell.angle_beta   90.00
_cell.angle_gamma   90.00
#
_symmetry.space_group_name_H-M   'P 1'
#
loop_
_entity.id
_entity.type
_entity.pdbx_description
1 polymer ?
#
loop_
_entity_poly.entity_id
_entity_poly.type
_entity_poly.pdbx_seq_one_letter_code
_entity_poly.pdbx_strand_id
1 'polypeptide(L)'
;MLGVESPLRGIIFVEDEVARELLRLILSAHGFTGGNEVEVIDIGSWNDVLIAADGINRSERIRGVAVVDGDQRENLNGRDKGRGALFLPGNLPPEQVVIRSAVLYPNELAEMLGRSQSSMSVYLAELVGMDHHRWLETLARRTGNDWRYCLWSAFTIWNKLSENHAEAEILVREIEKRVCWLA
;
A
#
# COMPACT_ATOMS: atom_id res chain seq x y z
N MET A 1 31.55 -6.08 13.52
CA MET A 1 30.39 -5.17 13.62
C MET A 1 29.46 -5.76 14.66
N LEU A 2 29.32 -5.11 15.82
CA LEU A 2 28.28 -5.47 16.78
C LEU A 2 26.95 -4.96 16.19
N GLY A 3 26.11 -5.88 15.75
CA GLY A 3 24.78 -5.57 15.22
C GLY A 3 23.93 -5.01 16.35
N VAL A 4 23.70 -3.71 16.34
CA VAL A 4 22.68 -3.10 17.19
C VAL A 4 21.36 -3.38 16.48
N GLU A 5 20.63 -4.39 16.94
CA GLU A 5 19.24 -4.55 16.55
C GLU A 5 18.46 -3.34 17.09
N SER A 6 17.86 -2.55 16.20
CA SER A 6 16.96 -1.50 16.62
C SER A 6 15.71 -2.14 17.25
N PRO A 7 15.29 -1.72 18.45
CA PRO A 7 14.10 -2.28 19.08
C PRO A 7 12.87 -1.96 18.22
N LEU A 8 11.99 -2.94 18.06
CA LEU A 8 10.68 -2.73 17.41
C LEU A 8 9.90 -1.67 18.19
N ARG A 9 9.47 -0.61 17.50
CA ARG A 9 8.70 0.53 18.04
C ARG A 9 7.26 0.56 17.53
N GLY A 10 6.97 -0.07 16.40
CA GLY A 10 5.64 -0.04 15.82
C GLY A 10 5.26 -1.30 15.07
N ILE A 11 3.96 -1.54 15.00
CA ILE A 11 3.36 -2.50 14.08
C ILE A 11 2.29 -1.75 13.29
N ILE A 12 2.37 -1.81 11.97
CA ILE A 12 1.36 -1.29 11.06
C ILE A 12 0.50 -2.47 10.59
N PHE A 13 -0.79 -2.38 10.85
CA PHE A 13 -1.78 -3.37 10.43
C PHE A 13 -2.47 -2.91 9.15
N VAL A 14 -2.61 -3.82 8.20
CA VAL A 14 -3.31 -3.64 6.92
C VAL A 14 -4.27 -4.80 6.66
N GLU A 15 -5.15 -4.63 5.68
CA GLU A 15 -6.21 -5.60 5.41
C GLU A 15 -5.64 -6.88 4.78
N ASP A 16 -4.96 -6.76 3.66
CA ASP A 16 -4.47 -7.92 2.91
C ASP A 16 -3.02 -7.77 2.43
N GLU A 17 -2.56 -8.79 1.72
CA GLU A 17 -1.21 -8.85 1.18
C GLU A 17 -0.92 -7.73 0.17
N VAL A 18 -1.89 -7.34 -0.67
CA VAL A 18 -1.69 -6.27 -1.66
C VAL A 18 -1.55 -4.94 -0.95
N ALA A 19 -2.41 -4.64 0.04
CA ALA A 19 -2.32 -3.45 0.88
C ALA A 19 -0.96 -3.38 1.59
N ARG A 20 -0.46 -4.52 2.09
CA ARG A 20 0.87 -4.61 2.72
C ARG A 20 2.00 -4.27 1.77
N GLU A 21 2.04 -4.91 0.60
CA GLU A 21 3.10 -4.68 -0.37
C GLU A 21 3.02 -3.25 -0.93
N LEU A 22 1.83 -2.73 -1.19
CA LEU A 22 1.64 -1.34 -1.62
C LEU A 22 2.12 -0.35 -0.56
N LEU A 23 1.77 -0.57 0.72
CA LEU A 23 2.23 0.29 1.80
C LEU A 23 3.76 0.27 1.93
N ARG A 24 4.39 -0.90 1.81
CA ARG A 24 5.87 -1.01 1.81
C ARG A 24 6.51 -0.24 0.67
N LEU A 25 5.92 -0.29 -0.53
CA LEU A 25 6.37 0.51 -1.67
C LEU A 25 6.25 2.01 -1.39
N ILE A 26 5.13 2.45 -0.80
CA ILE A 26 4.92 3.85 -0.39
C ILE A 26 5.97 4.28 0.65
N LEU A 27 6.12 3.53 1.74
CA LEU A 27 7.08 3.84 2.80
C LEU A 27 8.51 3.94 2.26
N SER A 28 8.90 3.00 1.39
CA SER A 28 10.24 2.99 0.78
C SER A 28 10.45 4.15 -0.18
N ALA A 29 9.47 4.48 -1.02
CA ALA A 29 9.60 5.53 -2.03
C ALA A 29 9.63 6.94 -1.44
N HIS A 30 9.05 7.11 -0.25
CA HIS A 30 8.90 8.40 0.43
C HIS A 30 9.81 8.56 1.65
N GLY A 31 10.85 7.71 1.75
CA GLY A 31 11.95 7.91 2.71
C GLY A 31 11.57 7.68 4.18
N PHE A 32 10.63 6.76 4.45
CA PHE A 32 10.21 6.43 5.81
C PHE A 32 11.40 6.05 6.70
N THR A 33 11.57 6.79 7.80
CA THR A 33 12.76 6.67 8.66
C THR A 33 12.72 5.49 9.63
N GLY A 34 11.52 4.96 9.92
CA GLY A 34 11.30 3.85 10.87
C GLY A 34 11.43 2.44 10.28
N GLY A 35 12.03 2.25 9.10
CA GLY A 35 11.97 0.99 8.35
C GLY A 35 12.47 -0.27 9.08
N ASN A 36 13.45 -0.14 9.99
CA ASN A 36 13.96 -1.25 10.81
C ASN A 36 13.28 -1.33 12.19
N GLU A 37 12.41 -0.38 12.52
CA GLU A 37 11.75 -0.25 13.83
C GLU A 37 10.26 -0.57 13.74
N VAL A 38 9.75 -0.87 12.53
CA VAL A 38 8.34 -1.08 12.27
C VAL A 38 8.13 -2.31 11.41
N GLU A 39 7.16 -3.13 11.80
CA GLU A 39 6.71 -4.27 11.02
C GLU A 39 5.35 -3.96 10.38
N VAL A 40 5.13 -4.38 9.13
CA VAL A 40 3.84 -4.27 8.45
C VAL A 40 3.23 -5.66 8.32
N ILE A 41 2.02 -5.84 8.86
CA ILE A 41 1.32 -7.12 8.96
C ILE A 41 -0.09 -7.00 8.37
N ASP A 42 -0.44 -7.91 7.48
CA ASP A 42 -1.80 -8.11 6.96
C ASP A 42 -2.61 -9.01 7.91
N ILE A 43 -3.85 -8.63 8.24
CA ILE A 43 -4.67 -9.36 9.23
C ILE A 43 -6.14 -9.59 8.88
N GLY A 44 -6.57 -9.27 7.66
CA GLY A 44 -7.91 -9.56 7.16
C GLY A 44 -8.76 -8.31 6.99
N SER A 45 -9.88 -8.20 7.71
CA SER A 45 -10.82 -7.10 7.46
C SER A 45 -10.34 -5.76 8.04
N TRP A 46 -10.83 -4.64 7.50
CA TRP A 46 -10.63 -3.31 8.10
C TRP A 46 -10.97 -3.27 9.59
N ASN A 47 -11.99 -4.01 10.05
CA ASN A 47 -12.36 -4.03 11.46
C ASN A 47 -11.30 -4.76 12.32
N ASP A 48 -10.72 -5.84 11.81
CA ASP A 48 -9.63 -6.55 12.47
C ASP A 48 -8.40 -5.65 12.58
N VAL A 49 -8.08 -4.91 11.50
CA VAL A 49 -7.03 -3.87 11.46
C VAL A 49 -7.16 -2.87 12.60
N LEU A 50 -8.36 -2.34 12.83
CA LEU A 50 -8.62 -1.41 13.93
C LEU A 50 -8.45 -2.06 15.30
N ILE A 51 -9.02 -3.25 15.49
CA ILE A 51 -8.99 -3.95 16.78
C ILE A 51 -7.55 -4.30 17.16
N ALA A 52 -6.74 -4.77 16.21
CA ALA A 52 -5.35 -5.10 16.46
C ALA A 52 -4.51 -3.87 16.81
N ALA A 53 -4.66 -2.77 16.07
CA ALA A 53 -3.95 -1.52 16.35
C ALA A 53 -4.29 -0.98 17.75
N ASP A 54 -5.58 -0.93 18.11
CA ASP A 54 -6.05 -0.53 19.43
C ASP A 54 -5.53 -1.45 20.54
N GLY A 55 -5.48 -2.76 20.27
CA GLY A 55 -4.96 -3.77 21.20
C GLY A 55 -3.49 -3.54 21.57
N ILE A 56 -2.66 -3.22 20.57
CA ILE A 56 -1.24 -2.92 20.75
C ILE A 56 -1.03 -1.58 21.46
N ASN A 57 -1.88 -0.58 21.23
CA ASN A 57 -1.73 0.76 21.80
C ASN A 57 -1.87 0.84 23.33
N ARG A 58 -2.21 -0.26 24.00
CA ARG A 58 -2.09 -0.42 25.46
C ARG A 58 -0.63 -0.55 25.93
N SER A 59 0.29 -0.83 25.02
CA SER A 59 1.73 -0.89 25.28
C SER A 59 2.34 0.52 25.36
N GLU A 60 3.25 0.71 26.32
CA GLU A 60 4.08 1.91 26.39
C GLU A 60 5.30 1.85 25.46
N ARG A 61 5.64 0.65 24.94
CA ARG A 61 6.87 0.40 24.16
C ARG A 61 6.66 0.31 22.66
N ILE A 62 5.47 -0.14 22.24
CA ILE A 62 5.14 -0.41 20.84
C ILE A 62 3.84 0.29 20.51
N ARG A 63 3.76 0.90 19.33
CA ARG A 63 2.54 1.53 18.82
C ARG A 63 1.90 0.68 17.72
N GLY A 64 0.57 0.56 17.78
CA GLY A 64 -0.23 -0.03 16.72
C GLY A 64 -0.76 1.07 15.80
N VAL A 65 -0.53 0.95 14.50
CA VAL A 65 -1.10 1.84 13.49
C VAL A 65 -2.00 1.04 12.57
N ALA A 66 -3.26 1.46 12.47
CA ALA A 66 -4.18 0.92 11.48
C ALA A 66 -4.05 1.70 10.18
N VAL A 67 -3.77 1.01 9.07
CA VAL A 67 -3.84 1.55 7.71
C VAL A 67 -4.83 0.67 6.92
N VAL A 68 -5.97 1.23 6.54
CA VAL A 68 -7.02 0.52 5.79
C VAL A 68 -7.09 0.99 4.34
N ASP A 69 -7.84 0.28 3.51
CA ASP A 69 -7.99 0.63 2.10
C ASP A 69 -8.73 1.97 1.91
N GLY A 70 -8.45 2.63 0.79
CA GLY A 70 -9.00 3.95 0.49
C GLY A 70 -10.53 3.96 0.36
N ASP A 71 -11.12 2.86 -0.08
CA ASP A 71 -12.57 2.70 -0.24
C ASP A 71 -13.31 2.55 1.12
N GLN A 72 -12.61 2.13 2.18
CA GLN A 72 -13.20 1.99 3.52
C GLN A 72 -13.50 3.33 4.22
N ARG A 73 -13.07 4.46 3.64
CA ARG A 73 -13.37 5.82 4.16
C ARG A 73 -14.87 6.06 4.39
N GLU A 74 -15.71 5.47 3.54
CA GLU A 74 -17.17 5.57 3.62
C GLU A 74 -17.77 4.58 4.63
N ASN A 75 -17.13 3.42 4.82
CA ASN A 75 -17.60 2.36 5.72
C ASN A 75 -17.30 2.67 7.20
N LEU A 76 -16.27 3.46 7.48
CA LEU A 76 -15.92 3.87 8.84
C LEU A 76 -16.91 4.90 9.37
N ASN A 77 -17.66 4.50 10.39
CA ASN A 77 -18.54 5.39 11.13
C ASN A 77 -17.73 6.34 12.06
N GLY A 78 -18.41 7.29 12.70
CA GLY A 78 -17.77 8.27 13.58
C GLY A 78 -17.00 7.67 14.77
N ARG A 79 -17.39 6.49 15.26
CA ARG A 79 -16.66 5.79 16.33
C ARG A 79 -15.36 5.21 15.81
N ASP A 80 -15.36 4.62 14.62
CA ASP A 80 -14.17 4.02 14.01
C ASP A 80 -13.17 5.08 13.55
N LYS A 81 -13.66 6.22 13.02
CA LYS A 81 -12.82 7.39 12.74
C LYS A 81 -12.12 7.93 13.98
N GLY A 82 -12.77 7.83 15.14
CA GLY A 82 -12.20 8.23 16.45
C GLY A 82 -11.02 7.38 16.90
N ARG A 83 -10.84 6.17 16.35
CA ARG A 83 -9.66 5.31 16.59
C ARG A 83 -8.43 5.76 15.80
N GLY A 84 -8.59 6.77 14.95
CA GLY A 84 -7.51 7.36 14.19
C GLY A 84 -6.98 6.43 13.10
N ALA A 85 -7.81 5.63 12.43
CA ALA A 85 -7.36 4.89 11.26
C ALA A 85 -6.69 5.81 10.22
N LEU A 86 -5.59 5.35 9.63
CA LEU A 86 -5.03 5.92 8.41
C LEU A 86 -5.54 5.12 7.20
N PHE A 87 -5.34 5.67 6.02
CA PHE A 87 -5.89 5.12 4.78
C PHE A 87 -4.81 5.06 3.72
N LEU A 88 -4.81 4.00 2.92
CA LEU A 88 -4.08 3.99 1.67
C LEU A 88 -4.57 5.13 0.75
N PRO A 89 -3.69 5.67 -0.12
CA PRO A 89 -4.04 6.72 -1.06
C PRO A 89 -5.19 6.31 -1.98
N GLY A 90 -5.98 7.30 -2.42
CA GLY A 90 -7.18 7.09 -3.23
C GLY A 90 -8.45 6.68 -2.45
N ASN A 91 -9.47 6.29 -3.21
CA ASN A 91 -10.82 5.95 -2.76
C ASN A 91 -11.32 4.61 -3.34
N LEU A 92 -10.41 3.79 -3.85
CA LEU A 92 -10.67 2.48 -4.44
C LEU A 92 -9.76 1.44 -3.75
N PRO A 93 -10.03 0.14 -3.96
CA PRO A 93 -9.09 -0.91 -3.58
C PRO A 93 -7.69 -0.69 -4.16
N PRO A 94 -6.63 -1.15 -3.47
CA PRO A 94 -5.24 -0.81 -3.77
C PRO A 94 -4.81 -1.21 -5.19
N GLU A 95 -5.25 -2.36 -5.70
CA GLU A 95 -5.00 -2.80 -7.08
C GLU A 95 -5.58 -1.81 -8.08
N GLN A 96 -6.80 -1.33 -7.83
CA GLN A 96 -7.46 -0.41 -8.74
C GLN A 96 -6.77 0.94 -8.77
N VAL A 97 -6.35 1.45 -7.61
CA VAL A 97 -5.66 2.74 -7.48
C VAL A 97 -4.43 2.79 -8.39
N VAL A 98 -3.56 1.78 -8.30
CA VAL A 98 -2.31 1.75 -9.06
C VAL A 98 -2.51 1.34 -10.52
N ILE A 99 -3.35 0.32 -10.80
CA ILE A 99 -3.53 -0.19 -12.17
C ILE A 99 -4.29 0.81 -13.04
N ARG A 100 -5.30 1.52 -12.52
CA ARG A 100 -6.02 2.53 -13.31
C ARG A 100 -5.09 3.66 -13.78
N SER A 101 -4.13 4.06 -12.94
CA SER A 101 -3.10 5.02 -13.36
C SER A 101 -2.20 4.43 -14.44
N ALA A 102 -1.76 3.18 -14.28
CA ALA A 102 -0.94 2.51 -15.27
C ALA A 102 -1.66 2.30 -16.63
N VAL A 103 -2.99 2.15 -16.63
CA VAL A 103 -3.82 2.07 -17.85
C VAL A 103 -3.77 3.36 -18.67
N LEU A 104 -3.57 4.51 -18.04
CA LEU A 104 -3.40 5.80 -18.75
C LEU A 104 -2.02 5.93 -19.41
N TYR A 105 -1.04 5.13 -18.99
CA TYR A 105 0.33 5.13 -19.49
C TYR A 105 0.78 3.72 -19.92
N PRO A 106 0.07 3.07 -20.87
CA PRO A 106 0.32 1.67 -21.22
C PRO A 106 1.71 1.45 -21.83
N ASN A 107 2.30 2.48 -22.44
CA ASN A 107 3.63 2.42 -23.03
C ASN A 107 4.71 2.29 -21.95
N GLU A 108 4.61 3.08 -20.90
CA GLU A 108 5.55 3.03 -19.76
C GLU A 108 5.44 1.68 -19.05
N LEU A 109 4.20 1.20 -18.83
CA LEU A 109 4.00 -0.11 -18.21
C LEU A 109 4.55 -1.24 -19.07
N ALA A 110 4.35 -1.17 -20.40
CA ALA A 110 4.90 -2.14 -21.34
C ALA A 110 6.43 -2.18 -21.29
N GLU A 111 7.08 -1.02 -21.29
CA GLU A 111 8.53 -0.89 -21.20
C GLU A 111 9.06 -1.50 -19.89
N MET A 112 8.48 -1.13 -18.75
CA MET A 112 8.89 -1.66 -17.43
C MET A 112 8.72 -3.18 -17.32
N LEU A 113 7.68 -3.74 -17.95
CA LEU A 113 7.37 -5.18 -17.91
C LEU A 113 8.01 -5.97 -19.06
N GLY A 114 8.82 -5.33 -19.92
CA GLY A 114 9.51 -5.98 -21.04
C GLY A 114 8.57 -6.52 -22.12
N ARG A 115 7.47 -5.80 -22.41
CA ARG A 115 6.44 -6.18 -23.38
C ARG A 115 6.25 -5.11 -24.45
N SER A 116 5.67 -5.50 -25.58
CA SER A 116 5.27 -4.52 -26.59
C SER A 116 4.05 -3.74 -26.13
N GLN A 117 3.92 -2.50 -26.60
CA GLN A 117 2.72 -1.69 -26.38
C GLN A 117 1.45 -2.42 -26.81
N SER A 118 1.47 -3.07 -27.97
CA SER A 118 0.31 -3.80 -28.51
C SER A 118 -0.12 -4.96 -27.60
N SER A 119 0.83 -5.74 -27.08
CA SER A 119 0.52 -6.80 -26.11
C SER A 119 -0.01 -6.22 -24.80
N MET A 120 0.59 -5.14 -24.31
CA MET A 120 0.14 -4.51 -23.07
C MET A 120 -1.29 -3.97 -23.17
N SER A 121 -1.65 -3.32 -24.29
CA SER A 121 -3.03 -2.87 -24.52
C SER A 121 -4.04 -4.02 -24.49
N VAL A 122 -3.69 -5.19 -25.04
CA VAL A 122 -4.53 -6.40 -24.97
C VAL A 122 -4.65 -6.87 -23.50
N TYR A 123 -3.54 -6.97 -22.78
CA TYR A 123 -3.55 -7.44 -21.39
C TYR A 123 -4.37 -6.53 -20.48
N LEU A 124 -4.24 -5.21 -20.63
CA LEU A 124 -5.00 -4.24 -19.85
C LEU A 124 -6.50 -4.27 -20.19
N ALA A 125 -6.85 -4.48 -21.47
CA ALA A 125 -8.25 -4.63 -21.87
C ALA A 125 -8.91 -5.88 -21.24
N GLU A 126 -8.16 -6.96 -21.03
CA GLU A 126 -8.65 -8.17 -20.35
C GLU A 126 -8.98 -7.95 -18.87
N LEU A 127 -8.40 -6.94 -18.23
CA LEU A 127 -8.69 -6.62 -16.82
C LEU A 127 -10.08 -5.99 -16.66
N VAL A 128 -10.64 -5.43 -17.74
CA VAL A 128 -11.96 -4.79 -17.73
C VAL A 128 -13.04 -5.84 -17.47
N GLY A 129 -13.83 -5.62 -16.42
CA GLY A 129 -14.90 -6.54 -16.01
C GLY A 129 -14.40 -7.76 -15.22
N MET A 130 -13.10 -7.87 -14.96
CA MET A 130 -12.54 -8.85 -14.05
C MET A 130 -12.59 -8.33 -12.61
N ASP A 131 -12.75 -9.25 -11.66
CA ASP A 131 -12.50 -8.98 -10.24
C ASP A 131 -11.08 -8.39 -10.05
N HIS A 132 -11.01 -7.25 -9.36
CA HIS A 132 -9.79 -6.47 -9.20
C HIS A 132 -8.70 -7.19 -8.41
N HIS A 133 -9.08 -8.06 -7.46
CA HIS A 133 -8.13 -8.89 -6.72
C HIS A 133 -7.33 -9.83 -7.64
N ARG A 134 -7.85 -10.11 -8.85
CA ARG A 134 -7.19 -10.98 -9.83
C ARG A 134 -6.36 -10.23 -10.85
N TRP A 135 -6.34 -8.89 -10.82
CA TRP A 135 -5.69 -8.09 -11.84
C TRP A 135 -4.18 -8.29 -11.84
N LEU A 136 -3.54 -8.24 -10.66
CA LEU A 136 -2.09 -8.41 -10.52
C LEU A 136 -1.64 -9.82 -10.93
N GLU A 137 -2.35 -10.86 -10.49
CA GLU A 137 -2.06 -12.25 -10.89
C GLU A 137 -2.23 -12.46 -12.40
N THR A 138 -3.29 -11.89 -12.97
CA THR A 138 -3.54 -12.00 -14.41
C THR A 138 -2.47 -11.29 -15.21
N LEU A 139 -2.08 -10.07 -14.80
CA LEU A 139 -1.01 -9.32 -15.43
C LEU A 139 0.34 -10.03 -15.30
N ALA A 140 0.65 -10.59 -14.13
CA ALA A 140 1.83 -11.42 -13.88
C ALA A 140 1.90 -12.60 -14.85
N ARG A 141 0.82 -13.38 -14.95
CA ARG A 141 0.72 -14.53 -15.86
C ARG A 141 0.88 -14.13 -17.33
N ARG A 142 0.26 -13.03 -17.76
CA ARG A 142 0.34 -12.54 -19.15
C ARG A 142 1.72 -12.01 -19.49
N THR A 143 2.37 -11.34 -18.55
CA THR A 143 3.67 -10.72 -18.75
C THR A 143 4.84 -11.60 -18.34
N GLY A 144 4.60 -12.79 -17.77
CA GLY A 144 5.64 -13.70 -17.29
C GLY A 144 6.47 -13.14 -16.13
N ASN A 145 5.99 -12.09 -15.45
CA ASN A 145 6.66 -11.46 -14.31
C ASN A 145 6.02 -11.91 -13.00
N ASP A 146 6.69 -11.64 -11.88
CA ASP A 146 6.10 -11.77 -10.54
C ASP A 146 5.02 -10.69 -10.31
N TRP A 147 3.96 -11.02 -9.58
CA TRP A 147 2.86 -10.08 -9.33
C TRP A 147 3.30 -8.86 -8.51
N ARG A 148 4.29 -9.00 -7.61
CA ARG A 148 4.85 -7.87 -6.87
C ARG A 148 5.67 -6.96 -7.78
N TYR A 149 6.32 -7.52 -8.81
CA TYR A 149 6.98 -6.71 -9.83
C TYR A 149 5.96 -5.95 -10.71
N CYS A 150 4.82 -6.56 -11.01
CA CYS A 150 3.70 -5.87 -11.65
C CYS A 150 3.15 -4.75 -10.77
N LEU A 151 2.97 -4.99 -9.47
CA LEU A 151 2.55 -3.99 -8.50
C LEU A 151 3.54 -2.83 -8.43
N TRP A 152 4.84 -3.12 -8.28
CA TRP A 152 5.92 -2.12 -8.27
C TRP A 152 5.93 -1.26 -9.54
N SER A 153 5.75 -1.90 -10.71
CA SER A 153 5.72 -1.19 -11.99
C SER A 153 4.52 -0.24 -12.09
N ALA A 154 3.32 -0.71 -11.70
CA ALA A 154 2.12 0.11 -11.67
C ALA A 154 2.23 1.24 -10.64
N PHE A 155 2.75 0.96 -9.44
CA PHE A 155 3.03 1.94 -8.39
C PHE A 155 4.01 3.01 -8.87
N THR A 156 5.06 2.64 -9.60
CA THR A 156 6.06 3.60 -10.11
C THR A 156 5.40 4.62 -11.04
N ILE A 157 4.49 4.18 -11.91
CA ILE A 157 3.72 5.10 -12.78
C ILE A 157 2.76 5.94 -11.93
N TRP A 158 2.01 5.30 -11.03
CA TRP A 158 1.06 5.97 -10.14
C TRP A 158 1.73 7.09 -9.32
N ASN A 159 2.92 6.83 -8.76
CA ASN A 159 3.65 7.73 -7.86
C ASN A 159 4.36 8.89 -8.61
N LYS A 160 4.48 8.84 -9.93
CA LYS A 160 4.97 9.98 -10.74
C LYS A 160 3.94 11.11 -10.84
N LEU A 161 2.66 10.81 -10.66
CA LEU A 161 1.60 11.81 -10.70
C LEU A 161 1.64 12.64 -9.42
N SER A 162 1.68 13.96 -9.54
CA SER A 162 1.95 14.88 -8.41
C SER A 162 0.95 14.77 -7.27
N GLU A 163 -0.33 14.55 -7.58
CA GLU A 163 -1.40 14.38 -6.59
C GLU A 163 -1.21 13.09 -5.78
N ASN A 164 -1.03 11.96 -6.48
CA ASN A 164 -0.75 10.66 -5.88
C ASN A 164 0.53 10.68 -5.01
N HIS A 165 1.58 11.32 -5.52
CA HIS A 165 2.82 11.50 -4.78
C HIS A 165 2.59 12.24 -3.45
N ALA A 166 1.84 13.34 -3.49
CA ALA A 166 1.53 14.12 -2.30
C ALA A 166 0.66 13.34 -1.30
N GLU A 167 -0.33 12.57 -1.76
CA GLU A 167 -1.15 11.71 -0.89
C GLU A 167 -0.30 10.65 -0.17
N ALA A 168 0.61 10.00 -0.90
CA ALA A 168 1.53 9.02 -0.33
C ALA A 168 2.49 9.65 0.68
N GLU A 169 3.03 10.84 0.39
CA GLU A 169 3.89 11.58 1.31
C GLU A 169 3.15 11.95 2.61
N ILE A 170 1.89 12.37 2.51
CA ILE A 170 1.04 12.66 3.68
C ILE A 170 0.86 11.40 4.52
N LEU A 171 0.54 10.25 3.90
CA LEU A 171 0.39 8.99 4.63
C LEU A 171 1.67 8.62 5.39
N VAL A 172 2.85 8.70 4.74
CA VAL A 172 4.13 8.39 5.39
C VAL A 172 4.37 9.29 6.59
N ARG A 173 4.16 10.61 6.46
CA ARG A 173 4.31 11.55 7.58
C ARG A 173 3.37 11.26 8.73
N GLU A 174 2.13 10.89 8.45
CA GLU A 174 1.16 10.52 9.49
C GLU A 174 1.53 9.22 10.20
N ILE A 175 2.12 8.25 9.47
CA ILE A 175 2.68 7.04 10.07
C ILE A 175 3.88 7.40 10.97
N GLU A 176 4.82 8.20 10.49
CA GLU A 176 6.00 8.63 11.25
C GLU A 176 5.60 9.30 12.57
N LYS A 177 4.64 10.24 12.55
CA LYS A 177 4.13 10.90 13.76
C LYS A 177 3.61 9.94 14.82
N ARG A 178 3.15 8.74 14.42
CA ARG A 178 2.55 7.75 15.32
C ARG A 178 3.55 6.75 15.87
N VAL A 179 4.58 6.41 15.10
CA VAL A 179 5.56 5.35 15.46
C VAL A 179 6.93 5.92 15.85
N CYS A 180 7.35 7.00 15.21
CA CYS A 180 8.60 7.70 15.48
C CYS A 180 8.30 8.85 16.43
N TRP A 181 8.31 8.58 17.73
CA TRP A 181 8.38 9.65 18.73
C TRP A 181 9.67 10.42 18.44
N LEU A 182 9.55 11.70 18.06
CA LEU A 182 10.70 12.59 18.07
C LEU A 182 11.30 12.50 19.48
N ALA A 183 12.55 12.02 19.55
CA ALA A 183 13.35 12.01 20.76
C ALA A 183 13.57 13.44 21.28
#